data_AF-A0A174K055-F1
#
_entry.id   AF-A0A174K055-F1
#
_cell.length_a   1.000
_cell.length_b   1.000
_cell.length_c   1.000
_cell.angle_alpha   90.00
_cell.angle_beta   90.00
_cell.angle_gamma   90.00
#
_symmetry.space_group_name_H-M   'P 1'
#
loop_
_entity.id
_entity.type
_entity.pdbx_description
1 polymer ?
#
loop_
_entity_poly.entity_id
_entity_poly.type
_entity_poly.pdbx_seq_one_letter_code
_entity_poly.pdbx_strand_id
1 'polypeptide(L)'
;MSNFFVKLIKNPFVINLLLVIVVSCGVVYGVLAWLDSYTRHNQAVVVPDVKGMKLEDAAEFFGNNKLRYNVIDSVFSKDVAPGSIVELVPGVGSKVKEGRIVFVTINALTSQMAVIPEVEDLSFRQAYALLRARGFSSVEIEYVPGDYKDLAMGVELNGRTLLKGEHVPLTAHLVLKVSSGDPNMLPDSLALDSIPVEPLDSDIENWF
;
A
#
# COMPACT_ATOMS: atom_id res chain seq x y z
N MET A 1 38.40 63.68 -29.67
CA MET A 1 38.40 62.33 -29.05
C MET A 1 38.55 61.18 -30.06
N SER A 2 38.06 61.31 -31.30
CA SER A 2 38.16 60.27 -32.35
C SER A 2 39.58 59.86 -32.73
N ASN A 3 40.53 60.80 -32.77
CA ASN A 3 41.92 60.52 -33.18
C ASN A 3 42.71 59.65 -32.18
N PHE A 4 42.28 59.57 -30.91
CA PHE A 4 42.95 58.77 -29.88
C PHE A 4 42.58 57.29 -29.99
N PHE A 5 41.29 57.01 -30.24
CA PHE A 5 40.79 55.65 -30.49
C PHE A 5 41.41 55.02 -31.74
N VAL A 6 41.57 55.77 -32.83
CA VAL A 6 42.19 55.27 -34.06
C VAL A 6 43.68 54.95 -33.86
N LYS A 7 44.41 55.74 -33.04
CA LYS A 7 45.80 55.47 -32.68
C LYS A 7 45.95 54.27 -31.75
N LEU A 8 45.00 54.09 -30.84
CA LEU A 8 44.96 52.96 -29.90
C LEU A 8 44.66 51.64 -30.62
N ILE A 9 43.72 51.64 -31.58
CA ILE A 9 43.33 50.46 -32.37
C ILE A 9 44.44 50.03 -33.36
N LYS A 10 45.29 50.95 -33.83
CA LYS A 10 46.42 50.62 -34.72
C LYS A 10 47.63 50.00 -34.00
N ASN A 11 47.65 49.97 -32.67
CA ASN A 11 48.75 49.37 -31.93
C ASN A 11 48.67 47.83 -31.99
N PRO A 12 49.75 47.12 -32.38
CA PRO A 12 49.73 45.67 -32.53
C PRO A 12 49.37 44.93 -31.24
N PHE A 13 49.72 45.50 -30.07
CA PHE A 13 49.34 44.97 -28.75
C PHE A 13 47.82 45.00 -28.50
N VAL A 14 47.14 46.06 -28.93
CA VAL A 14 45.69 46.22 -28.74
C VAL A 14 44.94 45.28 -29.69
N ILE A 15 45.44 45.10 -30.92
CA ILE A 15 44.88 44.14 -31.88
C ILE A 15 44.99 42.71 -31.35
N ASN A 16 46.16 42.29 -30.85
CA ASN A 16 46.32 40.96 -30.26
C ASN A 16 45.44 40.74 -29.03
N LEU A 17 45.28 41.76 -28.16
CA LEU A 17 44.39 41.68 -27.00
C LEU A 17 42.92 41.51 -27.41
N LEU A 18 42.47 42.26 -28.42
CA LEU A 18 41.11 42.14 -28.97
C LEU A 18 40.92 40.75 -29.61
N LEU A 19 41.92 40.24 -30.33
CA LEU A 19 41.90 38.90 -30.93
C LEU A 19 41.77 37.81 -29.85
N VAL A 20 42.53 37.91 -28.75
CA VAL A 20 42.43 36.99 -27.61
C VAL A 20 41.03 37.05 -26.98
N ILE A 21 40.45 38.23 -26.82
CA ILE A 21 39.08 38.39 -26.30
C ILE A 21 38.07 37.73 -27.24
N VAL A 22 38.17 37.94 -28.55
CA VAL A 22 37.28 37.34 -29.55
C VAL A 22 37.39 35.82 -29.55
N VAL A 23 38.61 35.28 -29.52
CA VAL A 23 38.86 33.83 -29.45
C VAL A 23 38.32 33.26 -28.14
N SER A 24 38.55 33.94 -27.01
CA SER A 24 38.01 33.54 -25.71
C SER A 24 36.49 33.50 -25.72
N CYS A 25 35.82 34.53 -26.23
CA CYS A 25 34.36 34.55 -26.38
C CYS A 25 33.87 33.44 -27.32
N GLY A 26 34.58 33.17 -28.41
CA GLY A 26 34.28 32.08 -29.34
C GLY A 26 34.38 30.70 -28.68
N VAL A 27 35.42 30.47 -27.86
CA VAL A 27 35.58 29.22 -27.10
C VAL A 27 34.48 29.08 -26.06
N VAL A 28 34.18 30.13 -25.29
CA VAL A 28 33.08 30.10 -24.30
C VAL A 28 31.74 29.82 -24.97
N TYR A 29 31.44 30.50 -26.08
CA TYR A 29 30.21 30.27 -26.84
C TYR A 29 30.15 28.84 -27.40
N GLY A 30 31.26 28.34 -27.95
CA GLY A 30 31.36 26.97 -28.45
C GLY A 30 31.13 25.92 -27.36
N VAL A 31 31.70 26.13 -26.17
CA VAL A 31 31.48 25.25 -25.01
C VAL A 31 30.03 25.32 -24.55
N LEU A 32 29.43 26.50 -24.44
CA LEU A 32 28.03 26.65 -24.04
C LEU A 32 27.06 26.01 -25.05
N ALA A 33 27.26 26.23 -26.36
CA ALA A 33 26.44 25.62 -27.40
C ALA A 33 26.60 24.10 -27.46
N TRP A 34 27.81 23.59 -27.23
CA TRP A 34 28.05 22.15 -27.11
C TRP A 34 27.36 21.57 -25.87
N LEU A 35 27.42 22.27 -24.73
CA LEU A 35 26.76 21.86 -23.50
C LEU A 35 25.23 21.82 -23.65
N ASP A 36 24.63 22.79 -24.32
CA ASP A 36 23.20 22.83 -24.62
C ASP A 36 22.77 21.62 -25.47
N SER A 37 23.55 21.31 -26.50
CA SER A 37 23.31 20.14 -27.36
C SER A 37 23.50 18.82 -26.60
N TYR A 38 24.53 18.73 -25.76
CA TYR A 38 24.85 17.51 -25.01
C TYR A 38 23.85 17.23 -23.89
N THR A 39 23.33 18.28 -23.25
CA THR A 39 22.43 18.13 -22.09
C THR A 39 20.97 17.85 -22.47
N ARG A 40 20.60 17.91 -23.75
CA ARG A 40 19.22 17.69 -24.25
C ARG A 40 18.20 18.44 -23.41
N HIS A 41 18.52 19.69 -23.12
CA HIS A 41 17.58 20.65 -22.55
C HIS A 41 16.37 20.68 -23.49
N ASN A 42 15.19 20.21 -23.03
CA ASN A 42 13.85 20.28 -23.67
C ASN A 42 13.11 18.96 -23.95
N GLN A 43 13.67 17.77 -23.68
CA GLN A 43 12.87 16.53 -23.71
C GLN A 43 12.43 16.14 -22.30
N ALA A 44 11.30 16.73 -21.89
CA ALA A 44 10.62 16.37 -20.66
C ALA A 44 9.35 15.58 -20.97
N VAL A 45 9.19 14.45 -20.31
CA VAL A 45 7.98 13.64 -20.29
C VAL A 45 7.18 14.02 -19.05
N VAL A 46 5.86 14.03 -19.17
CA VAL A 46 4.95 14.27 -18.06
C VAL A 46 4.60 12.94 -17.40
N VAL A 47 4.66 12.88 -16.07
CA VAL A 47 4.18 11.72 -15.33
C VAL A 47 2.65 11.60 -15.52
N PRO A 48 2.15 10.48 -16.08
CA PRO A 48 0.72 10.28 -16.31
C PRO A 48 -0.05 10.15 -15.00
N ASP A 49 -1.33 10.47 -15.03
CA ASP A 49 -2.22 10.20 -13.90
C ASP A 49 -2.67 8.75 -13.93
N VAL A 50 -2.04 7.93 -13.08
CA VAL A 50 -2.37 6.51 -12.91
C VAL A 50 -2.80 6.20 -11.48
N LYS A 51 -3.14 7.23 -10.70
CA LYS A 51 -3.58 7.04 -9.31
C LYS A 51 -4.94 6.32 -9.29
N GLY A 52 -5.07 5.31 -8.43
CA GLY A 52 -6.27 4.47 -8.32
C GLY A 52 -6.36 3.35 -9.37
N MET A 53 -5.57 3.40 -10.44
CA MET A 53 -5.48 2.31 -11.42
C MET A 53 -4.75 1.10 -10.83
N LYS A 54 -5.06 -0.09 -11.35
CA LYS A 54 -4.30 -1.30 -11.04
C LYS A 54 -2.89 -1.18 -11.62
N LEU A 55 -1.93 -1.83 -10.95
CA LEU A 55 -0.52 -1.78 -11.35
C LEU A 55 -0.30 -2.29 -12.79
N GLU A 56 -1.07 -3.31 -13.20
CA GLU A 56 -1.00 -3.89 -14.54
C GLU A 56 -1.41 -2.89 -15.61
N ASP A 57 -2.56 -2.23 -15.43
CA ASP A 57 -3.06 -1.22 -16.37
C ASP A 57 -2.13 -0.01 -16.42
N ALA A 58 -1.63 0.43 -15.26
CA ALA A 58 -0.69 1.53 -15.15
C ALA A 58 0.66 1.27 -15.85
N ALA A 59 1.07 0.00 -15.95
CA ALA A 59 2.31 -0.39 -16.62
C ALA A 59 2.34 0.05 -18.09
N GLU A 60 1.20 -0.04 -18.78
CA GLU A 60 1.05 0.40 -20.17
C GLU A 60 1.23 1.92 -20.30
N PHE A 61 0.65 2.70 -19.38
CA PHE A 61 0.80 4.16 -19.36
C PHE A 61 2.25 4.59 -19.12
N PHE A 62 2.98 3.90 -18.23
CA PHE A 62 4.40 4.17 -18.04
C PHE A 62 5.21 3.84 -19.29
N GLY A 63 4.95 2.69 -19.92
CA GLY A 63 5.61 2.27 -21.17
C GLY A 63 5.38 3.26 -22.31
N ASN A 64 4.13 3.68 -22.52
CA ASN A 64 3.74 4.64 -23.57
C ASN A 64 4.42 6.00 -23.40
N ASN A 65 4.68 6.42 -22.15
CA ASN A 65 5.39 7.65 -21.84
C ASN A 65 6.92 7.45 -21.73
N LYS A 66 7.46 6.28 -22.08
CA LYS A 66 8.90 5.94 -21.91
C LYS A 66 9.41 6.15 -20.47
N LEU A 67 8.54 5.93 -19.49
CA LEU A 67 8.86 5.95 -18.08
C LEU A 67 9.06 4.53 -17.58
N ARG A 68 9.84 4.39 -16.52
CA ARG A 68 9.98 3.14 -15.78
C ARG A 68 9.26 3.29 -14.45
N TYR A 69 8.75 2.20 -13.89
CA TYR A 69 8.19 2.21 -12.55
C TYR A 69 8.94 1.26 -11.62
N ASN A 70 8.85 1.51 -10.31
CA ASN A 70 9.31 0.59 -9.29
C ASN A 70 8.39 0.68 -8.07
N VAL A 71 7.91 -0.46 -7.58
CA VAL A 71 7.09 -0.53 -6.36
C VAL A 71 8.02 -0.48 -5.16
N ILE A 72 7.88 0.56 -4.34
CA ILE A 72 8.76 0.77 -3.17
C ILE A 72 8.10 0.40 -1.86
N ASP A 73 6.78 0.51 -1.79
CA ASP A 73 6.04 0.31 -0.55
C ASP A 73 4.59 -0.09 -0.85
N SER A 74 3.93 -0.64 0.16
CA SER A 74 2.51 -0.96 0.15
C SER A 74 1.84 -0.41 1.41
N VAL A 75 0.80 0.39 1.23
CA VAL A 75 -0.01 0.93 2.33
C VAL A 75 -1.38 0.28 2.29
N PHE A 76 -1.95 -0.08 3.43
CA PHE A 76 -3.32 -0.60 3.47
C PHE A 76 -4.33 0.53 3.66
N SER A 77 -5.23 0.71 2.70
CA SER A 77 -6.39 1.59 2.80
C SER A 77 -7.67 0.87 2.35
N LYS A 78 -8.77 1.12 3.05
CA LYS A 78 -10.10 0.58 2.72
C LYS A 78 -10.78 1.35 1.59
N ASP A 79 -10.34 2.58 1.30
CA ASP A 79 -10.99 3.46 0.34
C ASP A 79 -10.55 3.19 -1.11
N VAL A 80 -9.42 2.50 -1.28
CA VAL A 80 -8.79 2.22 -2.57
C VAL A 80 -8.84 0.73 -2.84
N ALA A 81 -8.99 0.32 -4.10
CA ALA A 81 -8.98 -1.10 -4.44
C ALA A 81 -7.61 -1.75 -4.12
N PRO A 82 -7.56 -3.03 -3.67
CA PRO A 82 -6.29 -3.71 -3.42
C PRO A 82 -5.46 -3.83 -4.69
N GLY A 83 -4.14 -3.60 -4.60
CA GLY A 83 -3.23 -3.62 -5.75
C GLY A 83 -3.28 -2.37 -6.64
N SER A 84 -4.14 -1.40 -6.34
CA SER A 84 -4.16 -0.11 -7.03
C SER A 84 -3.06 0.83 -6.54
N ILE A 85 -2.64 1.76 -7.39
CA ILE A 85 -1.66 2.78 -7.06
C ILE A 85 -2.26 3.84 -6.14
N VAL A 86 -1.63 4.06 -4.98
CA VAL A 86 -2.04 5.07 -4.00
C VAL A 86 -1.23 6.36 -4.19
N GLU A 87 0.08 6.23 -4.40
CA GLU A 87 0.99 7.37 -4.48
C GLU A 87 2.10 7.15 -5.50
N LEU A 88 2.60 8.25 -6.06
CA LEU A 88 3.60 8.32 -7.09
C LEU A 88 4.65 9.37 -6.73
N VAL A 89 5.93 9.02 -6.87
CA VAL A 89 7.05 9.94 -6.70
C VAL A 89 8.04 9.75 -7.87
N PRO A 90 8.23 10.74 -8.75
CA PRO A 90 7.62 12.08 -8.78
C PRO A 90 6.11 12.04 -9.00
N GLY A 91 5.39 13.04 -8.48
CA GLY A 91 3.93 13.09 -8.52
C GLY A 91 3.36 13.31 -9.92
N VAL A 92 2.06 13.07 -10.08
CA VAL A 92 1.31 13.26 -11.32
C VAL A 92 1.52 14.66 -11.90
N GLY A 93 1.68 14.75 -13.22
CA GLY A 93 1.91 16.04 -13.91
C GLY A 93 3.34 16.57 -13.80
N SER A 94 4.21 15.93 -13.02
CA SER A 94 5.61 16.32 -12.92
C SER A 94 6.34 16.13 -14.25
N LYS A 95 7.21 17.08 -14.60
CA LYS A 95 8.07 17.00 -15.78
C LYS A 95 9.38 16.29 -15.43
N VAL A 96 9.60 15.13 -16.02
CA VAL A 96 10.78 14.28 -15.80
C VAL A 96 11.49 13.98 -17.11
N LYS A 97 12.76 13.56 -17.05
CA LYS A 97 13.47 13.10 -18.25
C LYS A 97 12.96 11.72 -18.68
N GLU A 98 13.08 11.41 -19.97
CA GLU A 98 12.81 10.06 -20.49
C GLU A 98 13.62 9.01 -19.72
N GLY A 99 13.01 7.84 -19.48
CA GLY A 99 13.64 6.74 -18.74
C GLY A 99 13.74 6.95 -17.22
N ARG A 100 13.16 8.02 -16.66
CA ARG A 100 13.09 8.20 -15.21
C ARG A 100 12.25 7.09 -14.56
N ILE A 101 12.71 6.63 -13.40
CA ILE A 101 11.98 5.69 -12.54
C ILE A 101 10.98 6.50 -11.71
N VAL A 102 9.70 6.17 -11.84
CA VAL A 102 8.62 6.61 -10.97
C VAL A 102 8.46 5.58 -9.87
N PHE A 103 8.64 6.01 -8.64
CA PHE A 103 8.39 5.17 -7.47
C PHE A 103 6.90 5.16 -7.17
N VAL A 104 6.39 3.97 -6.95
CA VAL A 104 4.96 3.72 -6.80
C VAL A 104 4.73 3.10 -5.44
N THR A 105 3.76 3.64 -4.71
CA THR A 105 3.21 3.02 -3.51
C THR A 105 1.86 2.42 -3.88
N ILE A 106 1.70 1.11 -3.64
CA ILE A 106 0.47 0.39 -3.97
C ILE A 106 -0.39 0.16 -2.74
N ASN A 107 -1.67 -0.11 -2.96
CA ASN A 107 -2.54 -0.57 -1.89
C ASN A 107 -2.25 -2.05 -1.60
N ALA A 108 -2.03 -2.39 -0.34
CA ALA A 108 -1.77 -3.77 0.06
C ALA A 108 -2.95 -4.69 -0.33
N LEU A 109 -2.63 -5.90 -0.79
CA LEU A 109 -3.65 -6.89 -1.18
C LEU A 109 -4.47 -7.38 0.01
N THR A 110 -3.84 -7.45 1.17
CA THR A 110 -4.44 -7.90 2.43
C THR A 110 -4.17 -6.87 3.51
N SER A 111 -5.08 -6.83 4.48
CA SER A 111 -4.91 -6.06 5.72
C SER A 111 -3.59 -6.40 6.41
N GLN A 112 -3.12 -5.52 7.29
CA GLN A 112 -1.93 -5.77 8.08
C GLN A 112 -2.05 -7.11 8.82
N MET A 113 -1.02 -7.95 8.68
CA MET A 113 -0.97 -9.27 9.28
C MET A 113 -0.35 -9.17 10.68
N ALA A 114 -0.94 -9.85 11.65
CA ALA A 114 -0.37 -10.00 12.98
C ALA A 114 -0.22 -11.47 13.36
N VAL A 115 0.73 -11.73 14.25
CA VAL A 115 1.00 -13.07 14.74
C VAL A 115 0.03 -13.41 15.86
N ILE A 116 -0.61 -14.57 15.76
CA ILE A 116 -1.44 -15.15 16.81
C ILE A 116 -0.54 -15.47 18.01
N PRO A 117 -0.80 -14.83 19.18
CA PRO A 117 -0.06 -15.13 20.39
C PRO A 117 -0.47 -16.48 20.96
N GLU A 118 0.35 -17.01 21.86
CA GLU A 118 0.00 -18.19 22.65
C GLU A 118 -1.10 -17.80 23.65
N VAL A 119 -2.29 -18.35 23.45
CA VAL A 119 -3.47 -18.10 24.29
C VAL A 119 -3.93 -19.33 25.07
N GLU A 120 -3.42 -20.51 24.72
CA GLU A 120 -3.69 -21.77 25.41
C GLU A 120 -3.22 -21.66 26.87
N ASP A 121 -3.97 -22.30 27.78
CA ASP A 121 -3.72 -22.31 29.23
C ASP A 121 -3.78 -20.94 29.93
N LEU A 122 -4.15 -19.87 29.22
CA LEU A 122 -4.36 -18.55 29.82
C LEU A 122 -5.80 -18.41 30.32
N SER A 123 -6.00 -17.52 31.30
CA SER A 123 -7.36 -17.07 31.63
C SER A 123 -7.98 -16.31 30.45
N PHE A 124 -9.29 -16.42 30.27
CA PHE A 124 -10.06 -15.68 29.27
C PHE A 124 -9.65 -14.20 29.19
N ARG A 125 -9.56 -13.54 30.36
CA ARG A 125 -9.22 -12.11 30.44
C ARG A 125 -7.82 -11.82 29.89
N GLN A 126 -6.85 -12.69 30.19
CA GLN A 126 -5.49 -12.55 29.69
C GLN A 126 -5.42 -12.83 28.19
N ALA A 127 -6.02 -13.91 27.72
CA ALA A 127 -6.06 -14.26 26.29
C ALA A 127 -6.73 -13.15 25.47
N TYR A 128 -7.87 -12.64 25.93
CA TYR A 128 -8.59 -11.54 25.28
C TYR A 128 -7.76 -10.25 25.24
N ALA A 129 -7.13 -9.88 26.36
CA ALA A 129 -6.25 -8.71 26.42
C ALA A 129 -5.04 -8.86 25.49
N LEU A 130 -4.47 -10.06 25.38
CA LEU A 130 -3.31 -10.35 24.54
C LEU A 130 -3.66 -10.24 23.06
N LEU A 131 -4.81 -10.77 22.64
CA LEU A 131 -5.31 -10.63 21.27
C LEU A 131 -5.57 -9.17 20.91
N ARG A 132 -6.21 -8.41 21.81
CA ARG A 132 -6.42 -6.96 21.65
C ARG A 132 -5.10 -6.19 21.57
N ALA A 133 -4.12 -6.53 22.40
CA ALA A 133 -2.80 -5.92 22.38
C ALA A 133 -2.04 -6.18 21.08
N ARG A 134 -2.32 -7.30 20.40
CA ARG A 134 -1.80 -7.60 19.06
C ARG A 134 -2.52 -6.86 17.94
N GLY A 135 -3.60 -6.14 18.24
CA GLY A 135 -4.36 -5.32 17.29
C GLY A 135 -5.64 -5.99 16.77
N PHE A 136 -5.91 -7.25 17.16
CA PHE A 136 -7.15 -7.93 16.77
C PHE A 136 -8.34 -7.28 17.44
N SER A 137 -9.18 -6.63 16.64
CA SER A 137 -10.31 -5.84 17.17
C SER A 137 -11.64 -6.60 17.20
N SER A 138 -11.76 -7.65 16.39
CA SER A 138 -12.97 -8.47 16.23
C SER A 138 -12.75 -9.84 16.85
N VAL A 139 -12.91 -9.94 18.17
CA VAL A 139 -12.79 -11.20 18.93
C VAL A 139 -14.14 -11.52 19.56
N GLU A 140 -14.79 -12.58 19.07
CA GLU A 140 -16.00 -13.18 19.63
C GLU A 140 -15.62 -14.27 20.63
N ILE A 141 -16.53 -14.60 21.55
CA ILE A 141 -16.28 -15.55 22.63
C ILE A 141 -17.27 -16.68 22.49
N GLU A 142 -16.76 -17.91 22.42
CA GLU A 142 -17.57 -19.12 22.37
C GLU A 142 -17.21 -19.99 23.56
N TYR A 143 -18.21 -20.34 24.37
CA TYR A 143 -18.01 -21.24 25.50
C TYR A 143 -18.17 -22.69 25.05
N VAL A 144 -17.15 -23.50 25.34
CA VAL A 144 -17.09 -24.93 24.99
C VAL A 144 -17.02 -25.74 26.28
N PRO A 145 -17.65 -26.94 26.34
CA PRO A 145 -17.55 -27.81 27.50
C PRO A 145 -16.09 -28.09 27.87
N GLY A 146 -15.77 -28.00 29.15
CA GLY A 146 -14.46 -28.38 29.65
C GLY A 146 -14.33 -28.24 31.16
N ASP A 147 -13.21 -28.74 31.69
CA ASP A 147 -13.05 -28.96 33.13
C ASP A 147 -12.74 -27.69 33.93
N TYR A 148 -12.19 -26.66 33.28
CA TYR A 148 -11.65 -25.48 33.95
C TYR A 148 -12.37 -24.21 33.52
N LYS A 149 -13.14 -23.62 34.43
CA LYS A 149 -13.87 -22.39 34.15
C LYS A 149 -12.95 -21.26 33.68
N ASP A 150 -13.37 -20.55 32.63
CA ASP A 150 -12.72 -19.37 32.07
C ASP A 150 -11.29 -19.62 31.53
N LEU A 151 -10.95 -20.88 31.22
CA LEU A 151 -9.69 -21.24 30.58
C LEU A 151 -9.79 -21.07 29.07
N ALA A 152 -8.86 -20.33 28.45
CA ALA A 152 -8.79 -20.23 27.01
C ALA A 152 -8.22 -21.52 26.41
N MET A 153 -9.02 -22.19 25.58
CA MET A 153 -8.63 -23.43 24.90
C MET A 153 -7.92 -23.16 23.57
N GLY A 154 -8.22 -22.03 22.92
CA GLY A 154 -7.64 -21.68 21.63
C GLY A 154 -8.40 -20.60 20.90
N VAL A 155 -7.92 -20.23 19.71
CA VAL A 155 -8.57 -19.27 18.83
C VAL A 155 -8.90 -19.93 17.52
N GLU A 156 -10.10 -19.68 17.00
CA GLU A 156 -10.56 -20.14 15.71
C GLU A 156 -10.83 -19.00 14.75
N LEU A 157 -10.66 -19.30 13.47
CA LEU A 157 -11.01 -18.43 12.36
C LEU A 157 -11.77 -19.27 11.34
N ASN A 158 -13.02 -18.90 11.08
CA ASN A 158 -13.92 -19.60 10.16
C ASN A 158 -14.01 -21.12 10.43
N GLY A 159 -14.07 -21.53 11.70
CA GLY A 159 -14.14 -22.93 12.13
C GLY A 159 -12.81 -23.70 12.08
N ARG A 160 -11.69 -23.05 11.73
CA ARG A 160 -10.34 -23.65 11.80
C ARG A 160 -9.60 -23.11 13.01
N THR A 161 -9.11 -24.00 13.87
CA THR A 161 -8.22 -23.65 14.99
C THR A 161 -6.89 -23.12 14.48
N LEU A 162 -6.48 -21.96 15.00
CA LEU A 162 -5.24 -21.29 14.65
C LEU A 162 -4.13 -21.70 15.59
N LEU A 163 -2.94 -21.93 15.04
CA LEU A 163 -1.76 -22.28 15.81
C LEU A 163 -1.01 -21.03 16.28
N LYS A 164 -0.29 -21.16 17.40
CA LYS A 164 0.62 -20.11 17.86
C LYS A 164 1.66 -19.79 16.78
N GLY A 165 1.94 -18.50 16.58
CA GLY A 165 2.89 -18.06 15.56
C GLY A 165 2.29 -17.89 14.17
N GLU A 166 1.04 -18.26 13.94
CA GLU A 166 0.40 -18.10 12.64
C GLU A 166 0.11 -16.63 12.33
N HIS A 167 0.31 -16.23 11.07
CA HIS A 167 0.03 -14.87 10.60
C HIS A 167 -1.41 -14.77 10.13
N VAL A 168 -2.18 -13.88 10.75
CA VAL A 168 -3.60 -13.68 10.47
C VAL A 168 -3.87 -12.19 10.23
N PRO A 169 -4.76 -11.82 9.28
CA PRO A 169 -5.12 -10.42 9.05
C PRO A 169 -5.77 -9.81 10.30
N LEU A 170 -5.40 -8.58 10.65
CA LEU A 170 -5.98 -7.87 11.82
C LEU A 170 -7.48 -7.62 11.71
N THR A 171 -8.02 -7.62 10.50
CA THR A 171 -9.44 -7.48 10.21
C THR A 171 -10.22 -8.78 10.33
N ALA A 172 -9.54 -9.91 10.60
CA ALA A 172 -10.21 -11.19 10.70
C ALA A 172 -11.11 -11.26 11.95
N HIS A 173 -12.23 -11.97 11.80
CA HIS A 173 -13.12 -12.30 12.90
C HIS A 173 -12.58 -13.56 13.59
N LEU A 174 -12.08 -13.38 14.81
CA LEU A 174 -11.53 -14.45 15.63
C LEU A 174 -12.59 -14.89 16.64
N VAL A 175 -12.69 -16.20 16.86
CA VAL A 175 -13.51 -16.78 17.93
C VAL A 175 -12.57 -17.34 18.97
N LEU A 176 -12.59 -16.76 20.18
CA LEU A 176 -11.85 -17.26 21.32
C LEU A 176 -12.68 -18.33 22.00
N LYS A 177 -12.21 -19.58 21.95
CA LYS A 177 -12.84 -20.70 22.64
C LYS A 177 -12.43 -20.72 24.10
N VAL A 178 -13.41 -20.63 24.98
CA VAL A 178 -13.23 -20.58 26.43
C VAL A 178 -13.96 -21.76 27.05
N SER A 179 -13.33 -22.42 28.01
CA SER A 179 -13.95 -23.51 28.75
C SER A 179 -14.99 -22.96 29.73
N SER A 180 -16.19 -23.57 29.70
CA SER A 180 -17.29 -23.22 30.61
C SER A 180 -17.07 -23.69 32.06
N GLY A 181 -16.16 -24.63 32.30
CA GLY A 181 -15.99 -25.29 33.59
C GLY A 181 -17.04 -26.36 33.90
N ASP A 182 -17.90 -26.68 32.93
CA ASP A 182 -18.81 -27.82 32.98
C ASP A 182 -18.60 -28.71 31.75
N PRO A 183 -18.06 -29.94 31.91
CA PRO A 183 -17.81 -30.86 30.81
C PRO A 183 -19.09 -31.42 30.18
N ASN A 184 -20.24 -31.30 30.86
CA ASN A 184 -21.55 -31.77 30.37
C ASN A 184 -22.45 -30.63 29.88
N MET A 185 -21.91 -29.46 29.60
CA MET A 185 -22.70 -28.31 29.13
C MET A 185 -23.45 -28.67 27.84
N LEU A 186 -24.78 -28.80 27.95
CA LEU A 186 -25.67 -28.99 26.82
C LEU A 186 -25.86 -27.65 26.09
N PRO A 187 -25.99 -27.65 24.74
CA PRO A 187 -26.34 -26.43 24.02
C PRO A 187 -27.66 -25.87 24.55
N ASP A 188 -27.68 -24.57 24.81
CA ASP A 188 -28.83 -23.87 25.41
C ASP A 188 -30.09 -24.14 24.58
N SER A 189 -31.10 -24.76 25.18
CA SER A 189 -32.30 -25.23 24.48
C SER A 189 -33.12 -24.07 23.89
N LEU A 190 -32.85 -22.84 24.32
CA LEU A 190 -33.44 -21.60 23.79
C LEU A 190 -32.96 -21.25 22.37
N ALA A 191 -31.90 -21.89 21.85
CA ALA A 191 -31.43 -21.68 20.48
C ALA A 191 -32.27 -22.44 19.43
N LEU A 192 -33.13 -23.38 19.84
CA LEU A 192 -33.97 -24.17 18.94
C LEU A 192 -35.33 -23.53 18.61
N ASP A 193 -35.75 -22.49 19.34
CA ASP A 193 -37.03 -21.80 19.12
C ASP A 193 -37.03 -20.88 17.88
N SER A 194 -35.89 -20.69 17.21
CA SER A 194 -35.81 -19.90 15.96
C SER A 194 -36.05 -20.72 14.69
N ILE A 195 -36.47 -21.99 14.80
CA ILE A 195 -36.92 -22.77 13.65
C ILE A 195 -38.27 -22.19 13.20
N PRO A 196 -38.42 -21.71 11.95
CA PRO A 196 -39.73 -21.29 11.45
C PRO A 196 -40.67 -22.50 11.52
N VAL A 197 -41.74 -22.38 12.29
CA VAL A 197 -42.79 -23.39 12.33
C VAL A 197 -43.45 -23.39 10.96
N GLU A 198 -43.17 -24.43 10.16
CA GLU A 198 -43.91 -24.70 8.94
C GLU A 198 -45.38 -24.92 9.34
N PRO A 199 -46.34 -24.13 8.83
CA PRO A 199 -47.74 -24.39 9.08
C PRO A 199 -48.07 -25.75 8.45
N LEU A 200 -48.58 -26.67 9.28
CA LEU A 200 -49.15 -27.93 8.80
C LEU A 200 -50.33 -27.59 7.88
N ASP A 201 -50.21 -27.86 6.59
CA ASP A 201 -51.34 -27.82 5.65
C ASP A 201 -52.41 -28.79 6.14
N SER A 202 -53.52 -28.24 6.63
CA SER A 202 -54.68 -28.96 7.11
C SER A 202 -55.55 -29.45 5.96
N ASP A 203 -54.96 -30.11 4.96
CA ASP A 203 -55.66 -30.64 3.78
C ASP A 203 -56.29 -32.02 4.01
N ILE A 204 -56.37 -32.48 5.27
CA ILE A 204 -56.96 -33.78 5.63
C ILE A 204 -58.08 -33.60 6.67
N GLU A 205 -59.07 -32.75 6.36
CA GLU A 205 -60.41 -32.85 6.95
C GLU A 205 -61.46 -32.67 5.84
N ASN A 206 -61.68 -33.74 5.07
CA ASN A 206 -62.85 -33.91 4.21
C ASN A 206 -63.31 -35.36 4.25
N TRP A 207 -63.63 -35.83 5.46
CA TRP A 207 -64.35 -37.08 5.68
C TRP A 207 -65.40 -36.83 6.77
N PHE A 208 -66.53 -36.21 6.37
CA PHE A 208 -67.92 -36.64 6.62
C PHE A 208 -68.89 -35.59 6.07
#